data_AF-A0A5D0MU02-F1
#
_entry.id   AF-A0A5D0MU02-F1
#
_cell.length_a   1.000
_cell.length_b   1.000
_cell.length_c   1.000
_cell.angle_alpha   90.00
_cell.angle_beta   90.00
_cell.angle_gamma   90.00
#
_symmetry.space_group_name_H-M   'P 1'
#
loop_
_entity.id
_entity.type
_entity.pdbx_description
1 polymer ?
#
loop_
_entity_poly.entity_id
_entity_poly.type
_entity_poly.pdbx_seq_one_letter_code
_entity_poly.pdbx_strand_id
1 'polypeptide(L)'
;MEVPLPGAYRGKFWDVGVVSDTGEVTLGISCKSIISNHAGTVPNRIDDLLGEAGNLHRRWPRAVIGYLFMMSRVDESVQQTKARNLAIARGTPESVVAYKARERSDLWFQRLGDSVNLASGRVGEDDFPEKFEVVSCSLLDFEAGPPFPVMYHPSTPDPDEFFDRLVEIHQQRFGYP
;
A
#
# COMPACT_ATOMS: atom_id res chain seq x y z
N MET A 1 -8.32 9.28 11.92
CA MET A 1 -9.72 9.64 11.61
C MET A 1 -9.81 9.58 10.10
N GLU A 2 -10.77 8.85 9.54
CA GLU A 2 -10.91 8.71 8.09
C GLU A 2 -11.80 9.83 7.52
N VAL A 3 -11.53 10.25 6.29
CA VAL A 3 -12.23 11.32 5.56
C VAL A 3 -13.07 10.72 4.43
N PRO A 4 -14.40 10.94 4.40
CA PRO A 4 -15.23 10.47 3.30
C PRO A 4 -15.00 11.35 2.05
N LEU A 5 -14.44 10.77 0.99
CA LEU A 5 -14.27 11.44 -0.30
C LEU A 5 -15.31 10.94 -1.31
N PRO A 6 -16.05 11.84 -1.98
CA PRO A 6 -17.01 11.45 -3.01
C PRO A 6 -16.26 11.03 -4.29
N GLY A 7 -16.46 9.80 -4.74
CA GLY A 7 -16.00 9.32 -6.04
C GLY A 7 -17.06 9.47 -7.14
N ALA A 8 -16.73 9.06 -8.36
CA ALA A 8 -17.64 9.10 -9.51
C ALA A 8 -18.83 8.15 -9.34
N TYR A 9 -18.58 6.93 -8.83
CA TYR A 9 -19.58 5.88 -8.69
C TYR A 9 -19.95 5.61 -7.23
N ARG A 10 -18.96 5.65 -6.33
CA ARG A 10 -19.15 5.37 -4.91
C ARG A 10 -18.21 6.23 -4.07
N GLY A 11 -18.70 6.74 -2.95
CA GLY A 11 -17.86 7.39 -1.93
C GLY A 11 -17.04 6.38 -1.13
N LYS A 12 -15.82 6.75 -0.74
CA LYS A 12 -14.95 5.90 0.08
C LYS A 12 -14.33 6.73 1.20
N PHE A 13 -14.01 6.06 2.30
CA PHE A 13 -13.24 6.64 3.39
C PHE A 13 -11.75 6.50 3.08
N TRP A 14 -11.05 7.63 3.15
CA TRP A 14 -9.60 7.76 2.96
C TRP A 14 -8.94 8.12 4.28
N ASP A 15 -7.68 7.76 4.48
CA ASP A 15 -6.98 8.04 5.74
C ASP A 15 -6.65 9.53 5.88
N VAL A 16 -6.30 10.18 4.77
CA VAL A 16 -6.15 11.64 4.66
C VAL A 16 -6.92 12.11 3.43
N GLY A 17 -7.61 13.23 3.55
CA GLY A 17 -8.30 13.87 2.44
C GLY A 17 -8.28 15.38 2.57
N VAL A 18 -8.01 16.08 1.48
CA VAL A 18 -8.10 17.53 1.38
C VAL A 18 -9.16 17.90 0.35
N VAL A 19 -10.11 18.72 0.77
CA VAL A 19 -11.21 19.20 -0.07
C VAL A 19 -11.15 20.73 -0.04
N SER A 20 -11.21 21.35 -1.22
CA SER A 20 -11.24 22.82 -1.34
C SER A 20 -12.56 23.39 -0.83
N ASP A 21 -12.62 24.71 -0.65
CA ASP A 21 -13.86 25.42 -0.31
C ASP A 21 -14.95 25.27 -1.37
N THR A 22 -14.58 24.94 -2.61
CA THR A 22 -15.51 24.67 -3.72
C THR A 22 -16.04 23.24 -3.73
N GLY A 23 -15.56 22.38 -2.81
CA GLY A 23 -15.95 20.97 -2.72
C GLY A 23 -15.17 20.03 -3.64
N GLU A 24 -14.12 20.52 -4.31
CA GLU A 24 -13.21 19.71 -5.13
C GLU A 24 -12.24 18.93 -4.24
N VAL A 25 -12.09 17.64 -4.51
CA VAL A 25 -11.09 16.81 -3.82
C VAL A 25 -9.72 17.09 -4.46
N THR A 26 -8.77 17.58 -3.66
CA THR A 26 -7.43 17.94 -4.15
C THR A 26 -6.36 16.93 -3.75
N LEU A 27 -6.53 16.24 -2.60
CA LEU A 27 -5.61 15.21 -2.12
C LEU A 27 -6.40 14.06 -1.47
N GLY A 28 -5.99 12.82 -1.76
CA GLY A 28 -6.42 11.62 -1.06
C GLY A 28 -5.24 10.71 -0.77
N ILE A 29 -5.05 10.30 0.49
CA ILE A 29 -4.01 9.35 0.88
C ILE A 29 -4.69 8.17 1.58
N SER A 30 -4.35 6.95 1.18
CA SER A 30 -4.77 5.76 1.91
C SER A 30 -3.59 4.92 2.39
N CYS A 31 -3.66 4.54 3.66
CA CYS A 31 -2.73 3.67 4.36
C CYS A 31 -3.30 2.26 4.37
N LYS A 32 -2.60 1.31 3.75
CA LYS A 32 -3.04 -0.08 3.68
C LYS A 32 -2.05 -0.98 4.42
N SER A 33 -2.54 -1.69 5.42
CA SER A 33 -1.76 -2.70 6.15
C SER A 33 -2.06 -4.12 5.67
N ILE A 34 -1.02 -4.93 5.45
CA ILE A 34 -1.11 -6.36 5.15
C ILE A 34 -0.32 -7.10 6.24
N ILE A 35 -1.05 -7.54 7.27
CA ILE A 35 -0.44 -8.17 8.46
C ILE A 35 -0.46 -9.71 8.35
N SER A 36 -1.46 -10.28 7.68
CA SER A 36 -1.59 -11.73 7.52
C SER A 36 -2.05 -12.10 6.11
N ASN A 37 -1.80 -13.36 5.73
CA ASN A 37 -2.25 -13.95 4.46
C ASN A 37 -1.83 -13.19 3.18
N HIS A 38 -0.54 -12.89 3.03
CA HIS A 38 -0.02 -12.10 1.91
C HIS A 38 -0.48 -12.59 0.54
N ALA A 39 -0.46 -13.91 0.31
CA ALA A 39 -0.82 -14.50 -0.98
C ALA A 39 -2.27 -14.27 -1.40
N GLY A 40 -3.20 -14.26 -0.44
CA GLY A 40 -4.61 -13.98 -0.71
C GLY A 40 -4.94 -12.49 -0.69
N THR A 41 -4.17 -11.69 0.05
CA THR A 41 -4.48 -10.27 0.25
C THR A 41 -3.84 -9.38 -0.80
N VAL A 42 -2.59 -9.62 -1.19
CA VAL A 42 -1.85 -8.73 -2.11
C VAL A 42 -2.56 -8.52 -3.45
N PRO A 43 -3.00 -9.56 -4.20
CA PRO A 43 -3.69 -9.36 -5.47
C PRO A 43 -4.97 -8.53 -5.33
N ASN A 44 -5.82 -8.89 -4.35
CA ASN A 44 -7.06 -8.17 -4.08
C ASN A 44 -6.81 -6.70 -3.72
N ARG A 45 -5.71 -6.41 -3.01
CA ARG A 45 -5.34 -5.02 -2.69
C ARG A 45 -4.98 -4.25 -3.93
N ILE A 46 -4.19 -4.80 -4.85
CA ILE A 46 -3.83 -4.10 -6.09
C ILE A 46 -5.08 -3.74 -6.89
N ASP A 47 -6.01 -4.69 -7.05
CA ASP A 47 -7.27 -4.46 -7.76
C ASP A 47 -8.12 -3.37 -7.09
N ASP A 48 -8.21 -3.40 -5.76
CA ASP A 48 -8.92 -2.37 -4.98
C ASP A 48 -8.35 -0.97 -5.23
N LEU A 49 -7.02 -0.81 -5.25
CA LEU A 49 -6.34 0.48 -5.44
C LEU A 49 -6.60 1.08 -6.82
N LEU A 50 -6.45 0.27 -7.87
CA LEU A 50 -6.66 0.71 -9.24
C LEU A 50 -8.12 1.17 -9.43
N GLY A 51 -9.06 0.44 -8.83
CA GLY A 51 -10.47 0.83 -8.82
C GLY A 51 -10.76 2.09 -8.01
N GLU A 52 -10.10 2.26 -6.85
CA GLU A 52 -10.20 3.47 -6.02
C GLU A 52 -9.68 4.71 -6.76
N ALA A 53 -8.46 4.64 -7.30
CA ALA A 53 -7.83 5.71 -8.05
C ALA A 53 -8.68 6.07 -9.28
N GLY A 54 -9.09 5.08 -10.07
CA GLY A 54 -9.95 5.29 -11.24
C GLY A 54 -11.29 5.94 -10.89
N ASN A 55 -11.90 5.55 -9.79
CA ASN A 55 -13.17 6.12 -9.32
C ASN A 55 -13.03 7.58 -8.85
N LEU A 56 -11.92 7.94 -8.20
CA LEU A 56 -11.69 9.31 -7.75
C LEU A 56 -11.26 10.21 -8.92
N HIS A 57 -10.29 9.80 -9.74
CA HIS A 57 -9.83 10.55 -10.91
C HIS A 57 -10.93 10.77 -11.95
N ARG A 58 -11.86 9.83 -12.12
CA ARG A 58 -12.99 10.04 -13.03
C ARG A 58 -13.91 11.19 -12.59
N ARG A 59 -13.98 11.50 -11.29
CA ARG A 59 -14.74 12.65 -10.79
C ARG A 59 -13.88 13.90 -10.67
N TRP A 60 -12.65 13.74 -10.20
CA TRP A 60 -11.70 14.82 -9.93
C TRP A 60 -10.36 14.49 -10.60
N PRO A 61 -10.22 14.75 -11.92
CA PRO A 61 -9.05 14.34 -12.70
C PRO A 61 -7.71 14.88 -12.17
N ARG A 62 -7.78 16.01 -11.46
CA ARG A 62 -6.66 16.74 -10.88
C ARG A 62 -6.22 16.23 -9.51
N ALA A 63 -7.07 15.46 -8.83
CA ALA A 63 -6.82 15.00 -7.47
C ALA A 63 -5.46 14.29 -7.39
N VAL A 64 -4.70 14.57 -6.34
CA VAL A 64 -3.46 13.87 -6.04
C VAL A 64 -3.78 12.68 -5.13
N ILE A 65 -3.34 11.49 -5.53
CA ILE A 65 -3.64 10.22 -4.85
C ILE A 65 -2.34 9.53 -4.45
N GLY A 66 -2.23 9.23 -3.16
CA GLY A 66 -1.11 8.52 -2.58
C GLY A 66 -1.51 7.24 -1.85
N TYR A 67 -0.66 6.22 -1.93
CA TYR A 67 -0.83 4.98 -1.17
C TYR A 67 0.38 4.63 -0.32
N LEU A 68 0.16 4.40 0.98
CA LEU A 68 1.20 3.94 1.91
C LEU A 68 0.93 2.48 2.31
N PHE A 69 1.77 1.56 1.86
CA PHE A 69 1.69 0.15 2.17
C PHE A 69 2.61 -0.23 3.33
N MET A 70 2.04 -0.95 4.29
CA MET A 70 2.77 -1.57 5.38
C MET A 70 2.50 -3.07 5.38
N MET A 71 3.55 -3.86 5.21
CA MET A 71 3.49 -5.32 5.29
C MET A 71 4.20 -5.79 6.55
N SER A 72 3.63 -6.80 7.22
CA SER A 72 4.37 -7.52 8.24
C SER A 72 5.31 -8.52 7.58
N ARG A 73 6.57 -8.58 8.01
CA ARG A 73 7.41 -9.76 7.76
C ARG A 73 6.88 -10.84 8.68
N VAL A 74 6.38 -11.94 8.10
CA VAL A 74 5.47 -12.88 8.77
C VAL A 74 5.78 -13.14 10.23
N ASP A 75 4.73 -12.96 11.01
CA ASP A 75 4.45 -13.46 12.35
C ASP A 75 4.33 -15.00 12.33
N GLU A 76 5.28 -15.66 12.98
CA GLU A 76 5.39 -17.10 13.14
C GLU A 76 4.07 -17.81 13.55
N SER A 77 3.18 -17.16 14.31
CA SER A 77 2.14 -17.86 15.08
C SER A 77 0.96 -18.45 14.27
N VAL A 78 0.44 -17.74 13.25
CA VAL A 78 -0.79 -18.14 12.53
C VAL A 78 -0.49 -19.14 11.40
N GLN A 79 0.65 -18.98 10.72
CA GLN A 79 1.08 -19.91 9.67
C GLN A 79 1.80 -21.14 10.25
N GLN A 80 2.51 -21.03 11.38
CA GLN A 80 3.04 -22.20 12.08
C GLN A 80 1.92 -23.13 12.50
N THR A 81 0.75 -22.71 12.97
CA THR A 81 -0.25 -23.71 13.42
C THR A 81 -0.68 -24.67 12.29
N LYS A 82 -0.89 -24.16 11.06
CA LYS A 82 -1.16 -25.00 9.88
C LYS A 82 0.08 -25.72 9.35
N ALA A 83 1.22 -25.03 9.26
CA ALA A 83 2.45 -25.60 8.71
C ALA A 83 3.14 -26.59 9.67
N ARG A 84 3.09 -26.36 10.98
CA ARG A 84 3.49 -27.26 12.09
C ARG A 84 2.64 -28.51 12.09
N ASN A 85 1.32 -28.40 12.00
CA ASN A 85 0.46 -29.59 11.89
C ASN A 85 0.78 -30.41 10.62
N LEU A 86 1.09 -29.75 9.51
CA LEU A 86 1.49 -30.42 8.26
C LEU A 86 2.94 -30.95 8.28
N ALA A 87 3.85 -30.29 8.99
CA ALA A 87 5.27 -30.63 9.14
C ALA A 87 5.47 -31.77 10.13
N ILE A 88 4.75 -31.78 11.26
CA ILE A 88 4.64 -32.92 12.18
C ILE A 88 4.12 -34.14 11.42
N ALA A 89 3.07 -33.97 10.60
CA ALA A 89 2.54 -35.04 9.77
C ALA A 89 3.51 -35.54 8.68
N ARG A 90 4.60 -34.80 8.38
CA ARG A 90 5.58 -35.11 7.32
C ARG A 90 7.02 -35.28 7.83
N GLY A 91 7.25 -35.22 9.16
CA GLY A 91 8.59 -35.32 9.76
C GLY A 91 9.56 -34.16 9.46
N THR A 92 9.07 -32.94 9.20
CA THR A 92 9.92 -31.79 8.85
C THR A 92 10.36 -31.00 10.10
N PRO A 93 11.65 -30.65 10.26
CA PRO A 93 12.11 -29.81 11.38
C PRO A 93 11.50 -28.39 11.36
N GLU A 94 11.20 -27.84 12.55
CA GLU A 94 10.55 -26.53 12.72
C GLU A 94 11.35 -25.36 12.13
N SER A 95 12.68 -25.39 12.23
CA SER A 95 13.58 -24.37 11.68
C SER A 95 13.45 -24.19 10.16
N VAL A 96 13.12 -25.26 9.43
CA VAL A 96 12.92 -25.25 7.98
C VAL A 96 11.58 -24.61 7.61
N VAL A 97 10.56 -24.74 8.46
CA VAL A 97 9.23 -24.16 8.25
C VAL A 97 9.28 -22.64 8.39
N ALA A 98 9.96 -22.14 9.43
CA ALA A 98 10.15 -20.71 9.66
C ALA A 98 10.93 -20.05 8.50
N TYR A 99 12.03 -20.67 8.04
CA TYR A 99 12.80 -20.20 6.89
C TYR A 99 11.94 -20.03 5.62
N LYS A 100 11.14 -21.04 5.27
CA LYS A 100 10.26 -21.01 4.09
C LYS A 100 9.13 -19.99 4.18
N ALA A 101 8.70 -19.62 5.39
CA ALA A 101 7.68 -18.60 5.60
C ALA A 101 8.24 -17.18 5.42
N ARG A 102 9.47 -16.93 5.91
CA ARG A 102 10.18 -15.66 5.70
C ARG A 102 10.47 -15.41 4.21
N GLU A 103 11.03 -16.41 3.53
CA GLU A 103 11.29 -16.36 2.08
C GLU A 103 10.02 -16.01 1.27
N ARG A 104 8.86 -16.49 1.73
CA ARG A 104 7.57 -16.20 1.09
C ARG A 104 7.08 -14.77 1.35
N SER A 105 7.38 -14.18 2.51
CA SER A 105 7.00 -12.80 2.84
C SER A 105 7.78 -11.81 2.01
N ASP A 106 9.09 -12.01 1.93
CA ASP A 106 9.99 -11.18 1.14
C ASP A 106 9.60 -11.25 -0.35
N LEU A 107 9.23 -12.43 -0.86
CA LEU A 107 8.71 -12.57 -2.22
C LEU A 107 7.43 -11.74 -2.47
N TRP A 108 6.48 -11.75 -1.53
CA TRP A 108 5.25 -10.97 -1.68
C TRP A 108 5.48 -9.47 -1.52
N PHE A 109 6.42 -9.08 -0.67
CA PHE A 109 6.87 -7.70 -0.55
C PHE A 109 7.47 -7.18 -1.87
N GLN A 110 8.35 -7.98 -2.50
CA GLN A 110 8.91 -7.65 -3.80
C GLN A 110 7.82 -7.51 -4.87
N ARG A 111 6.92 -8.50 -4.97
CA ARG A 111 5.81 -8.48 -5.94
C ARG A 111 4.86 -7.30 -5.75
N LEU A 112 4.51 -6.98 -4.50
CA LEU A 112 3.65 -5.85 -4.23
C LEU A 112 4.33 -4.57 -4.66
N GLY A 113 5.57 -4.33 -4.20
CA GLY A 113 6.37 -3.16 -4.53
C GLY A 113 6.49 -2.93 -6.04
N ASP A 114 6.86 -3.96 -6.80
CA ASP A 114 6.96 -3.89 -8.25
C ASP A 114 5.61 -3.57 -8.92
N SER A 115 4.53 -4.23 -8.48
CA SER A 115 3.21 -4.08 -9.08
C SER A 115 2.62 -2.68 -8.82
N VAL A 116 2.75 -2.17 -7.59
CA VAL A 116 2.24 -0.84 -7.26
C VAL A 116 3.10 0.26 -7.87
N ASN A 117 4.41 0.05 -7.99
CA ASN A 117 5.28 0.99 -8.68
C ASN A 117 4.89 1.13 -10.17
N LEU A 118 4.53 0.02 -10.84
CA LEU A 118 4.02 0.06 -12.24
C LEU A 118 2.71 0.84 -12.38
N ALA A 119 1.86 0.83 -11.35
CA ALA A 119 0.61 1.58 -11.28
C ALA A 119 0.78 3.03 -10.79
N SER A 120 2.01 3.43 -10.43
CA SER A 120 2.33 4.78 -9.97
C SER A 120 2.83 5.68 -11.12
N GLY A 121 3.17 6.93 -10.79
CA GLY A 121 3.78 7.86 -11.74
C GLY A 121 2.77 8.56 -12.65
N ARG A 122 1.53 8.75 -12.20
CA ARG A 122 0.59 9.68 -12.84
C ARG A 122 1.11 11.10 -12.72
N VAL A 123 1.31 11.78 -13.85
CA VAL A 123 1.86 13.14 -13.89
C VAL A 123 0.74 14.15 -14.07
N GLY A 124 -0.21 13.86 -14.95
CA GLY A 124 -1.27 14.80 -15.36
C GLY A 124 -2.68 14.23 -15.36
N GLU A 125 -3.64 15.12 -15.62
CA GLU A 125 -5.08 14.82 -15.60
C GLU A 125 -5.50 13.88 -16.74
N ASP A 126 -4.78 13.92 -17.87
CA ASP A 126 -5.06 13.14 -19.08
C ASP A 126 -4.41 11.74 -19.08
N ASP A 127 -3.64 11.41 -18.04
CA ASP A 127 -3.05 10.07 -17.88
C ASP A 127 -4.15 9.02 -17.58
N PHE A 128 -3.77 7.74 -17.53
CA PHE A 128 -4.67 6.66 -17.12
C PHE A 128 -5.26 6.92 -15.73
N PRO A 129 -6.60 6.95 -15.57
CA PRO A 129 -7.24 7.29 -14.31
C PRO A 129 -7.00 6.24 -13.21
N GLU A 130 -6.69 5.00 -13.59
CA GLU A 130 -6.34 3.92 -12.66
C GLU A 130 -4.92 4.05 -12.09
N LYS A 131 -4.09 4.95 -12.62
CA LYS A 131 -2.79 5.28 -12.02
C LYS A 131 -2.95 6.27 -10.88
N PHE A 132 -2.01 6.23 -9.94
CA PHE A 132 -1.86 7.18 -8.84
C PHE A 132 -0.49 7.84 -8.88
N GLU A 133 -0.31 8.90 -8.11
CA GLU A 133 0.86 9.76 -8.16
C GLU A 133 2.06 9.04 -7.51
N VAL A 134 1.92 8.67 -6.24
CA VAL A 134 3.02 8.13 -5.45
C VAL A 134 2.55 6.94 -4.61
N VAL A 135 3.42 5.95 -4.45
CA VAL A 135 3.22 4.83 -3.53
C VAL A 135 4.49 4.58 -2.73
N SER A 136 4.34 4.27 -1.46
CA SER A 136 5.43 3.74 -0.63
C SER A 136 5.07 2.34 -0.16
N CYS A 137 6.06 1.44 -0.14
CA CYS A 137 5.89 0.06 0.32
C CYS A 137 6.95 -0.27 1.36
N SER A 138 6.50 -0.56 2.58
CA SER A 138 7.34 -0.86 3.74
C SER A 138 7.07 -2.26 4.27
N LEU A 139 8.12 -2.95 4.70
CA LEU A 139 8.09 -4.25 5.37
C LEU A 139 8.60 -4.09 6.81
N LEU A 140 7.77 -4.40 7.79
CA LEU A 140 8.08 -4.30 9.22
C LEU A 140 8.45 -5.66 9.79
N ASP A 141 9.54 -5.71 10.57
CA ASP A 141 9.96 -6.91 11.30
C ASP A 141 9.60 -6.79 12.78
N PHE A 142 8.47 -7.39 13.18
CA PHE A 142 8.00 -7.35 14.56
C PHE A 142 8.78 -8.28 15.50
N GLU A 143 9.58 -9.21 14.98
CA GLU A 143 10.32 -10.20 15.79
C GLU A 143 11.64 -9.64 16.34
N ALA A 144 12.21 -8.63 15.69
CA ALA A 144 13.45 -7.99 16.13
C ALA A 144 13.29 -7.12 17.41
N GLY A 145 12.06 -6.96 17.91
CA GLY A 145 11.74 -6.14 19.08
C GLY A 145 11.74 -4.64 18.76
N PRO A 146 11.14 -3.81 19.63
CA PRO A 146 11.08 -2.37 19.42
C PRO A 146 12.45 -1.69 19.65
N PRO A 147 12.84 -0.72 18.80
CA PRO A 147 12.11 -0.25 17.63
C PRO A 147 12.13 -1.28 16.49
N PHE A 148 10.96 -1.59 15.94
CA PHE A 148 10.82 -2.58 14.88
C PHE A 148 11.56 -2.11 13.63
N PRO A 149 12.51 -2.90 13.08
CA PRO A 149 13.15 -2.58 11.83
C PRO A 149 12.12 -2.43 10.70
N VAL A 150 12.29 -1.37 9.91
CA VAL A 150 11.48 -1.11 8.72
C VAL A 150 12.40 -1.20 7.50
N MET A 151 12.00 -2.02 6.52
CA MET A 151 12.65 -2.13 5.22
C MET A 151 11.77 -1.50 4.16
N TYR A 152 12.33 -0.62 3.34
CA TYR A 152 11.62 0.02 2.23
C TYR A 152 11.88 -0.74 0.94
N HIS A 153 10.87 -0.80 0.08
CA HIS A 153 11.03 -1.45 -1.21
C HIS A 153 11.91 -0.56 -2.10
N PRO A 154 12.97 -1.09 -2.74
CA PRO A 154 13.97 -0.25 -3.43
C PRO A 154 13.42 0.52 -4.65
N SER A 155 12.26 0.11 -5.18
CA SER A 155 11.60 0.79 -6.29
C SER A 155 10.51 1.79 -5.87
N THR A 156 10.26 1.94 -4.57
CA THR A 156 9.27 2.89 -4.05
C THR A 156 9.96 3.85 -3.07
N PRO A 157 9.55 5.14 -3.01
CA PRO A 157 10.06 6.05 -2.00
C PRO A 157 9.83 5.51 -0.58
N ASP A 158 10.74 5.87 0.32
CA ASP A 158 10.46 5.75 1.75
C ASP A 158 9.30 6.69 2.17
N PRO A 159 8.76 6.56 3.39
CA PRO A 159 7.61 7.36 3.81
C PRO A 159 7.84 8.87 3.76
N ASP A 160 9.05 9.35 4.05
CA ASP A 160 9.34 10.79 4.06
C ASP A 160 9.36 11.31 2.61
N GLU A 161 10.08 10.63 1.73
CA GLU A 161 10.10 10.96 0.31
C GLU A 161 8.71 10.85 -0.34
N PHE A 162 7.90 9.88 0.11
CA PHE A 162 6.51 9.74 -0.33
C PHE A 162 5.67 10.97 -0.03
N PHE A 163 5.72 11.49 1.20
CA PHE A 163 4.96 12.68 1.57
C PHE A 163 5.50 13.92 0.87
N ASP A 164 6.83 14.07 0.77
CA ASP A 164 7.46 15.18 0.06
C ASP A 164 7.00 15.24 -1.40
N ARG A 165 6.95 14.10 -2.09
CA ARG A 165 6.45 14.05 -3.48
C ARG A 165 4.98 14.34 -3.61
N LEU A 166 4.13 13.86 -2.70
CA LEU A 166 2.71 14.20 -2.74
C LEU A 166 2.48 15.69 -2.53
N VAL A 167 3.20 16.31 -1.60
CA VAL A 167 3.13 17.76 -1.36
C VAL A 167 3.61 18.54 -2.59
N GLU A 168 4.72 18.13 -3.20
CA GLU A 168 5.25 18.76 -4.40
C GLU A 168 4.23 18.71 -5.55
N ILE A 169 3.67 17.54 -5.84
CA ILE A 169 2.69 17.38 -6.92
C ILE A 169 1.42 18.17 -6.61
N HIS A 170 0.96 18.15 -5.36
CA HIS A 170 -0.20 18.93 -4.93
C HIS A 170 0.02 20.43 -5.15
N GLN A 171 1.17 20.96 -4.75
CA GLN A 171 1.53 22.36 -4.99
C GLN A 171 1.62 22.70 -6.48
N GLN A 172 2.18 21.80 -7.30
CA GLN A 172 2.24 22.00 -8.75
C GLN A 172 0.85 22.09 -9.38
N ARG A 173 -0.12 21.31 -8.88
CA ARG A 173 -1.49 21.27 -9.43
C ARG A 173 -2.39 22.37 -8.88
N PHE A 174 -2.29 22.69 -7.60
CA PHE A 174 -3.25 23.55 -6.91
C PHE A 174 -2.65 24.86 -6.35
N GLY A 175 -1.33 25.01 -6.38
CA GLY A 175 -0.64 26.13 -5.75
C GLY A 175 -0.45 25.96 -4.24
N TYR A 176 0.03 26.99 -3.57
CA TYR A 176 0.01 27.04 -2.10
C TYR A 176 -1.42 27.31 -1.61
N PRO A 177 -1.87 26.65 -0.54
CA PRO A 177 -3.10 27.04 0.15
C PRO A 177 -3.04 28.47 0.69
#